data_AF-A0A494WY76-F1
#
_entry.id   AF-A0A494WY76-F1
#
_cell.length_a   1.000
_cell.length_b   1.000
_cell.length_c   1.000
_cell.angle_alpha   90.00
_cell.angle_beta   90.00
_cell.angle_gamma   90.00
#
_symmetry.space_group_name_H-M   'P 1'
#
loop_
_entity.id
_entity.type
_entity.pdbx_description
1 polymer ?
#
loop_
_entity_poly.entity_id
_entity_poly.type
_entity_poly.pdbx_seq_one_letter_code
_entity_poly.pdbx_strand_id
1 'polypeptide(L)'
;MPHIVFIGSDGQPWHGVDKILALAELKPDWMFEIIGFNSNETNKVNVTFHGVLFRREYERILARADIAVGTLALHRKKMNEASSLKVREYLAYGLPTIIGYKDTDFPEPVPFILELPNSEQNVVCGIKAIEAFVKKWRGKRVPREAVLRLDAGYKEQIRLSFFLKVLEQYNKQRFS
;
A
#
# COMPACT_ATOMS: atom_id res chain seq x y z
N MET A 1 20.58 6.25 3.74
CA MET A 1 19.50 6.66 2.84
C MET A 1 18.35 5.66 2.95
N PRO A 2 17.10 6.11 3.12
CA PRO A 2 15.90 5.26 2.97
C PRO A 2 15.65 4.87 1.51
N HIS A 3 15.18 3.63 1.28
CA HIS A 3 14.75 3.14 -0.02
C HIS A 3 13.24 2.93 -0.05
N ILE A 4 12.55 3.67 -0.92
CA ILE A 4 11.10 3.66 -1.09
C ILE A 4 10.78 2.96 -2.40
N VAL A 5 9.83 2.02 -2.39
CA VAL A 5 9.42 1.27 -3.59
C VAL A 5 7.94 1.44 -3.90
N PHE A 6 7.62 1.52 -5.19
CA PHE A 6 6.27 1.53 -5.70
C PHE A 6 6.14 0.59 -6.89
N ILE A 7 5.12 -0.27 -6.87
CA ILE A 7 4.67 -1.09 -7.99
C ILE A 7 3.33 -0.55 -8.48
N GLY A 8 3.23 -0.29 -9.77
CA GLY A 8 1.98 0.06 -10.43
C GLY A 8 2.02 -0.22 -11.92
N SER A 9 1.18 0.50 -12.63
CA SER A 9 1.05 0.39 -14.08
C SER A 9 0.66 1.75 -14.64
N ASP A 10 1.15 2.07 -15.82
CA ASP A 10 0.88 3.35 -16.46
C ASP A 10 -0.62 3.56 -16.79
N GLY A 11 -1.00 4.82 -17.04
CA GLY A 11 -2.36 5.21 -17.42
C GLY A 11 -3.39 5.22 -16.28
N GLN A 12 -2.94 5.07 -15.03
CA GLN A 12 -3.82 4.97 -13.85
C GLN A 12 -3.56 6.13 -12.88
N PRO A 13 -4.22 7.29 -13.05
CA PRO A 13 -3.94 8.50 -12.26
C PRO A 13 -4.18 8.31 -10.76
N TRP A 14 -5.02 7.35 -10.37
CA TRP A 14 -5.29 7.04 -8.96
C TRP A 14 -4.08 6.44 -8.23
N HIS A 15 -3.12 5.84 -8.94
CA HIS A 15 -1.88 5.36 -8.31
C HIS A 15 -1.18 6.48 -7.55
N GLY A 16 -1.22 7.71 -8.08
CA GLY A 16 -0.62 8.89 -7.45
C GLY A 16 0.89 8.94 -7.62
N VAL A 17 1.42 8.51 -8.78
CA VAL A 17 2.87 8.57 -9.06
C VAL A 17 3.39 10.01 -8.97
N ASP A 18 2.62 10.99 -9.43
CA ASP A 18 2.90 12.42 -9.24
C ASP A 18 3.13 12.79 -7.76
N LYS A 19 2.39 12.17 -6.83
CA LYS A 19 2.56 12.40 -5.39
C LYS A 19 3.84 11.75 -4.85
N ILE A 20 4.25 10.62 -5.42
CA ILE A 20 5.53 9.97 -5.10
C ILE A 20 6.69 10.85 -5.60
N LEU A 21 6.55 11.44 -6.78
CA LEU A 21 7.54 12.38 -7.32
C LEU A 21 7.63 13.65 -6.48
N ALA A 22 6.49 14.20 -6.03
CA ALA A 22 6.48 15.32 -5.10
C ALA A 22 7.17 14.97 -3.77
N LEU A 23 6.98 13.74 -3.25
CA LEU A 23 7.71 13.26 -2.08
C LEU A 23 9.22 13.17 -2.35
N ALA A 24 9.63 12.72 -3.54
CA ALA A 24 11.02 12.63 -3.93
C ALA A 24 11.71 14.00 -4.02
N GLU A 25 10.99 15.03 -4.47
CA GLU A 25 11.47 16.42 -4.47
C GLU A 25 11.64 16.97 -3.04
N LEU A 26 10.72 16.64 -2.14
CA LEU A 26 10.81 17.01 -0.71
C LEU A 26 11.88 16.22 0.06
N LYS A 27 12.33 15.08 -0.48
CA LYS A 27 13.27 14.15 0.14
C LYS A 27 14.38 13.72 -0.82
N PRO A 28 15.29 14.66 -1.19
CA PRO A 28 16.41 14.36 -2.07
C PRO A 28 17.40 13.35 -1.46
N ASP A 29 17.37 13.15 -0.14
CA ASP A 29 18.20 12.19 0.60
C ASP A 29 17.63 10.77 0.65
N TRP A 30 16.52 10.50 -0.05
CA TRP A 30 15.85 9.19 -0.14
C TRP A 30 15.86 8.70 -1.59
N MET A 31 15.93 7.37 -1.78
CA MET A 31 15.83 6.75 -3.10
C MET A 31 14.41 6.25 -3.37
N PHE A 32 13.92 6.45 -4.59
CA PHE A 32 12.62 6.01 -5.04
C PHE A 32 12.74 5.06 -6.23
N GLU A 33 12.15 3.88 -6.09
CA GLU A 33 12.19 2.80 -7.06
C GLU A 33 10.76 2.59 -7.59
N ILE A 34 10.50 3.02 -8.82
CA ILE A 34 9.17 3.01 -9.44
C ILE A 34 9.12 1.92 -10.51
N ILE A 35 8.33 0.87 -10.25
CA ILE A 35 8.19 -0.31 -11.09
C ILE A 35 6.85 -0.24 -11.84
N GLY A 36 6.87 -0.62 -13.11
CA GLY A 36 5.72 -0.64 -14.03
C GLY A 36 5.52 0.66 -14.81
N PHE A 37 6.50 1.57 -14.79
CA PHE A 37 6.48 2.85 -15.48
C PHE A 37 7.78 3.02 -16.25
N ASN A 38 7.65 3.52 -17.48
CA ASN A 38 8.78 4.02 -18.25
C ASN A 38 8.78 5.53 -18.13
N SER A 39 9.95 6.12 -17.88
CA SER A 39 10.11 7.57 -17.94
C SER A 39 11.39 7.91 -18.68
N ASN A 40 11.29 8.87 -19.58
CA ASN A 40 12.44 9.50 -20.22
C ASN A 40 12.93 10.71 -19.39
N GLU A 41 12.32 10.99 -18.23
CA GLU A 41 12.73 12.08 -17.36
C GLU A 41 14.06 11.74 -16.66
N THR A 42 15.15 12.20 -17.25
CA THR A 42 16.52 12.03 -16.76
C THR A 42 16.88 12.97 -15.60
N ASN A 43 15.99 13.89 -15.21
CA ASN A 43 16.31 14.99 -14.29
C ASN A 43 16.09 14.70 -12.79
N LYS A 44 15.61 13.51 -12.41
CA LYS A 44 15.37 13.18 -10.99
C LYS A 44 16.43 12.20 -10.48
N VAL A 45 17.52 12.74 -9.93
CA VAL A 45 18.70 11.98 -9.49
C VAL A 45 18.42 10.89 -8.44
N ASN A 46 17.32 11.02 -7.69
CA ASN A 46 16.94 10.09 -6.63
C ASN A 46 15.72 9.20 -6.97
N VAL A 47 15.29 9.19 -8.24
CA VAL A 47 14.17 8.37 -8.72
C VAL A 47 14.65 7.46 -9.84
N THR A 48 14.36 6.17 -9.75
CA THR A 48 14.65 5.17 -10.80
C THR A 48 13.36 4.52 -11.26
N PHE A 49 13.13 4.57 -12.57
CA PHE A 49 12.01 3.91 -13.24
C PHE A 49 12.48 2.60 -13.87
N HIS A 50 11.83 1.48 -13.55
CA HIS A 50 12.26 0.15 -13.99
C HIS A 50 11.51 -0.42 -15.18
N GLY A 51 10.53 0.31 -15.73
CA GLY A 51 9.61 -0.26 -16.70
C GLY A 51 8.84 -1.45 -16.12
N VAL A 52 8.31 -2.30 -16.99
CA VAL A 52 7.61 -3.52 -16.57
C VAL A 52 8.64 -4.59 -16.20
N LEU A 53 8.59 -5.05 -14.96
CA LEU A 53 9.45 -6.11 -14.45
C LEU A 53 8.64 -7.37 -14.12
N PHE A 54 9.25 -8.53 -14.31
CA PHE A 54 8.74 -9.79 -13.80
C PHE A 54 9.08 -9.97 -12.31
N ARG A 55 8.38 -10.91 -11.68
CA ARG A 55 8.48 -11.19 -10.24
C ARG A 55 9.91 -11.34 -9.72
N ARG A 56 10.71 -12.19 -10.36
CA ARG A 56 12.11 -12.43 -9.94
C ARG A 56 12.98 -11.17 -9.97
N GLU A 57 12.62 -10.19 -10.80
CA GLU A 57 13.38 -8.96 -10.98
C GLU A 57 12.99 -7.94 -9.91
N TYR A 58 11.70 -7.69 -9.72
CA TYR A 58 11.27 -6.74 -8.68
C TYR A 58 11.46 -7.28 -7.27
N GLU A 59 11.48 -8.60 -7.05
CA GLU A 59 11.76 -9.21 -5.74
C GLU A 59 13.08 -8.70 -5.14
N ARG A 60 14.10 -8.50 -5.98
CA ARG A 60 15.39 -7.94 -5.54
C ARG A 60 15.27 -6.48 -5.09
N ILE A 61 14.39 -5.72 -5.72
CA ILE A 61 14.09 -4.33 -5.37
C ILE A 61 13.31 -4.28 -4.05
N LEU A 62 12.30 -5.15 -3.88
CA LEU A 62 11.55 -5.27 -2.63
C LEU A 62 12.47 -5.71 -1.46
N ALA A 63 13.40 -6.63 -1.71
CA ALA A 63 14.32 -7.12 -0.69
C ALA A 63 15.22 -6.02 -0.10
N ARG A 64 15.61 -5.02 -0.92
CA ARG A 64 16.42 -3.87 -0.48
C ARG A 64 15.60 -2.67 0.00
N ALA A 65 14.30 -2.62 -0.30
CA ALA A 65 13.46 -1.51 0.10
C ALA A 65 13.27 -1.45 1.63
N ASP A 66 13.09 -0.24 2.15
CA ASP A 66 12.73 -0.01 3.54
C ASP A 66 11.21 0.10 3.69
N ILE A 67 10.57 0.82 2.77
CA ILE A 67 9.16 1.17 2.80
C ILE A 67 8.56 0.95 1.42
N ALA A 68 7.34 0.41 1.40
CA ALA A 68 6.54 0.36 0.18
C ALA A 68 5.49 1.48 0.17
N VAL A 69 5.10 1.92 -1.02
CA VAL A 69 4.02 2.88 -1.23
C VAL A 69 2.91 2.20 -2.02
N GLY A 70 1.70 2.27 -1.49
CA GLY A 70 0.47 1.86 -2.17
C GLY A 70 -0.13 3.01 -2.97
N THR A 71 -1.40 2.88 -3.30
CA THR A 71 -2.16 3.93 -3.99
C THR A 71 -2.26 5.18 -3.10
N LEU A 72 -1.89 6.35 -3.62
CA LEU A 72 -1.95 7.63 -2.89
C LEU A 72 -3.06 8.56 -3.38
N ALA A 73 -3.73 8.26 -4.49
CA ALA A 73 -4.70 9.15 -5.11
C ALA A 73 -6.05 8.47 -5.41
N LEU A 74 -6.51 7.58 -4.53
CA LEU A 74 -7.73 6.78 -4.75
C LEU A 74 -8.98 7.67 -4.94
N HIS A 75 -9.04 8.84 -4.28
CA HIS A 75 -10.07 9.87 -4.47
C HIS A 75 -10.26 10.31 -5.93
N ARG A 76 -9.24 10.22 -6.79
CA ARG A 76 -9.36 10.52 -8.23
C ARG A 76 -10.32 9.57 -8.95
N LYS A 77 -10.60 8.41 -8.36
CA LYS A 77 -11.62 7.45 -8.79
C LYS A 77 -12.93 7.52 -8.01
N LYS A 78 -13.12 8.55 -7.16
CA LYS A 78 -14.29 8.68 -6.27
C LYS A 78 -14.46 7.48 -5.33
N MET A 79 -13.33 6.91 -4.88
CA MET A 79 -13.29 5.78 -3.94
C MET A 79 -12.50 6.18 -2.69
N ASN A 80 -12.90 5.65 -1.53
CA ASN A 80 -12.28 5.92 -0.22
C ASN A 80 -11.63 4.70 0.43
N GLU A 81 -12.06 3.50 0.04
CA GLU A 81 -11.59 2.24 0.60
C GLU A 81 -11.16 1.30 -0.53
N ALA A 82 -10.14 0.49 -0.27
CA ALA A 82 -9.69 -0.57 -1.18
C ALA A 82 -8.98 -1.68 -0.38
N SER A 83 -8.75 -2.83 -1.01
CA SER A 83 -7.86 -3.89 -0.50
C SER A 83 -6.92 -4.27 -1.64
N SER A 84 -5.88 -3.46 -1.86
CA SER A 84 -5.09 -3.57 -3.09
C SER A 84 -4.12 -4.76 -3.05
N LEU A 85 -4.02 -5.50 -4.15
CA LEU A 85 -3.11 -6.67 -4.25
C LEU A 85 -1.65 -6.29 -3.96
N LYS A 86 -1.22 -5.08 -4.36
CA LYS A 86 0.13 -4.58 -4.10
C LYS A 86 0.44 -4.45 -2.62
N VAL A 87 -0.51 -4.01 -1.78
CA VAL A 87 -0.30 -3.89 -0.33
C VAL A 87 -0.12 -5.26 0.28
N ARG A 88 -0.95 -6.24 -0.09
CA ARG A 88 -0.78 -7.63 0.36
C ARG A 88 0.57 -8.19 -0.04
N GLU A 89 1.00 -7.93 -1.28
CA GLU A 89 2.29 -8.37 -1.78
C GLU A 89 3.44 -7.74 -0.98
N TYR A 90 3.44 -6.43 -0.78
CA TYR A 90 4.46 -5.76 0.04
C TYR A 90 4.56 -6.35 1.44
N LEU A 91 3.42 -6.57 2.09
CA LEU A 91 3.36 -7.16 3.43
C LEU A 91 3.83 -8.61 3.45
N ALA A 92 3.60 -9.39 2.39
CA ALA A 92 4.16 -10.74 2.25
C ALA A 92 5.70 -10.73 2.17
N TYR A 93 6.30 -9.66 1.63
CA TYR A 93 7.74 -9.39 1.67
C TYR A 93 8.19 -8.66 2.96
N GLY A 94 7.29 -8.45 3.91
CA GLY A 94 7.56 -7.79 5.18
C GLY A 94 7.80 -6.29 5.05
N LEU A 95 7.32 -5.64 3.99
CA LEU A 95 7.51 -4.21 3.78
C LEU A 95 6.39 -3.39 4.46
N PRO A 96 6.72 -2.53 5.43
CA PRO A 96 5.77 -1.56 5.96
C PRO A 96 5.36 -0.58 4.86
N THR A 97 4.09 -0.20 4.84
CA THR A 97 3.48 0.43 3.66
C THR A 97 2.79 1.76 3.98
N ILE A 98 2.92 2.74 3.09
CA ILE A 98 2.18 4.01 3.14
C ILE A 98 1.06 3.97 2.11
N ILE A 99 -0.17 4.32 2.49
CA ILE A 99 -1.33 4.36 1.60
C ILE A 99 -2.12 5.66 1.76
N GLY A 100 -2.87 6.07 0.75
CA GLY A 100 -3.73 7.26 0.76
C GLY A 100 -5.22 6.92 0.73
N TYR A 101 -5.62 5.83 1.38
CA TYR A 101 -6.98 5.32 1.43
C TYR A 101 -7.14 4.43 2.67
N LYS A 102 -8.37 4.06 3.03
CA LYS A 102 -8.63 3.11 4.12
C LYS A 102 -8.55 1.67 3.61
N ASP A 103 -7.65 0.86 4.15
CA ASP A 103 -7.51 -0.52 3.68
C ASP A 103 -8.53 -1.46 4.34
N THR A 104 -9.43 -2.06 3.56
CA THR A 104 -10.50 -2.91 4.12
C THR A 104 -9.98 -4.25 4.64
N ASP A 105 -8.74 -4.62 4.34
CA ASP A 105 -8.10 -5.76 5.00
C ASP A 105 -7.70 -5.43 6.44
N PHE A 106 -7.56 -4.15 6.77
CA PHE A 106 -7.12 -3.61 8.05
C PHE A 106 -8.17 -2.64 8.62
N PRO A 107 -9.30 -3.16 9.13
CA PRO A 107 -10.37 -2.30 9.65
C PRO A 107 -9.90 -1.43 10.83
N GLU A 108 -8.87 -1.89 11.55
CA GLU A 108 -8.24 -1.18 12.66
C GLU A 108 -6.82 -0.75 12.29
N PRO A 109 -6.35 0.43 12.75
CA PRO A 109 -5.00 0.90 12.49
C PRO A 109 -3.94 -0.08 12.97
N VAL A 110 -2.98 -0.40 12.09
CA VAL A 110 -1.85 -1.26 12.40
C VAL A 110 -0.53 -0.49 12.33
N PRO A 111 0.49 -0.82 13.14
CA PRO A 111 1.70 -0.02 13.24
C PRO A 111 2.56 -0.02 11.98
N PHE A 112 2.31 -0.94 11.04
CA PHE A 112 3.06 -1.14 9.80
C PHE A 112 2.34 -0.63 8.54
N ILE A 113 1.19 0.01 8.69
CA ILE A 113 0.51 0.76 7.62
C ILE A 113 0.36 2.20 8.10
N LEU A 114 0.88 3.14 7.31
CA LEU A 114 0.57 4.54 7.47
C LEU A 114 -0.56 4.91 6.52
N GLU A 115 -1.75 5.15 7.06
CA GLU A 115 -2.89 5.67 6.30
C GLU A 115 -2.84 7.20 6.28
N LEU A 116 -2.58 7.77 5.10
CA LEU A 116 -2.70 9.19 4.85
C LEU A 116 -4.15 9.53 4.45
N PRO A 117 -4.60 10.78 4.66
CA PRO A 117 -5.90 11.22 4.16
C PRO A 117 -6.07 10.92 2.66
N ASN A 118 -7.26 10.53 2.25
CA ASN A 118 -7.57 10.33 0.83
C ASN A 118 -7.90 11.67 0.14
N SER A 119 -6.89 12.52 0.00
CA SER A 119 -7.03 13.86 -0.57
C SER A 119 -5.83 14.22 -1.43
N GLU A 120 -5.95 15.28 -2.23
CA GLU A 120 -4.86 15.70 -3.10
C GLU A 120 -3.61 16.10 -2.30
N GLN A 121 -3.77 16.70 -1.11
CA GLN A 121 -2.63 17.27 -0.37
C GLN A 121 -2.03 16.31 0.67
N ASN A 122 -2.37 15.03 0.59
CA ASN A 122 -2.05 14.05 1.62
C ASN A 122 -0.55 13.85 1.88
N VAL A 123 0.28 13.84 0.84
CA VAL A 123 1.74 13.73 0.96
C VAL A 123 2.33 15.00 1.56
N VAL A 124 1.95 16.17 1.03
CA VAL A 124 2.51 17.46 1.46
C VAL A 124 2.12 17.77 2.91
N CYS A 125 0.84 17.64 3.25
CA CYS A 125 0.36 17.84 4.63
C CYS A 125 0.83 16.73 5.57
N GLY A 126 1.01 15.51 5.07
CA GLY A 126 1.41 14.33 5.83
C GLY A 126 2.92 14.14 5.99
N ILE A 127 3.76 15.05 5.49
CA ILE A 127 5.22 14.84 5.39
C ILE A 127 5.87 14.43 6.72
N LYS A 128 5.49 15.06 7.84
CA LYS A 128 6.01 14.73 9.17
C LYS A 128 5.66 13.30 9.60
N ALA A 129 4.45 12.84 9.29
CA ALA A 129 4.02 11.48 9.59
C ALA A 129 4.77 10.46 8.72
N ILE A 130 4.97 10.78 7.43
CA ILE A 130 5.77 9.98 6.50
C ILE A 130 7.21 9.83 7.01
N GLU A 131 7.86 10.93 7.40
CA GLU A 131 9.22 10.92 7.97
C GLU A 131 9.31 10.08 9.25
N ALA A 132 8.37 10.26 10.17
CA ALA A 132 8.34 9.50 11.42
C ALA A 132 8.15 8.00 11.16
N PHE A 133 7.29 7.66 10.21
CA PHE A 133 7.04 6.27 9.81
C PHE A 133 8.28 5.65 9.16
N VAL A 134 8.89 6.34 8.19
CA VAL A 134 10.12 5.90 7.53
C VAL A 134 11.24 5.73 8.54
N LYS A 135 11.45 6.69 9.45
CA LYS A 135 12.45 6.59 10.52
C LYS A 135 12.19 5.39 11.44
N LYS A 136 10.94 5.12 11.79
CA LYS A 136 10.56 4.00 12.67
C LYS A 136 10.86 2.64 12.04
N TRP A 137 10.61 2.51 10.74
CA TRP A 137 10.58 1.25 10.02
C TRP A 137 11.80 0.97 9.13
N ARG A 138 12.66 1.97 8.89
CA ARG A 138 13.89 1.81 8.12
C ARG A 138 14.72 0.64 8.64
N GLY A 139 15.16 -0.23 7.74
CA GLY A 139 15.91 -1.45 8.04
C GLY A 139 15.13 -2.54 8.78
N LYS A 140 13.82 -2.38 8.99
CA LYS A 140 12.97 -3.37 9.68
C LYS A 140 12.03 -4.04 8.69
N ARG A 141 11.47 -5.16 9.12
CA ARG A 141 10.44 -5.90 8.39
C ARG A 141 9.23 -6.12 9.28
N VAL A 142 8.05 -6.15 8.67
CA VAL A 142 6.81 -6.56 9.31
C VAL A 142 6.89 -8.05 9.60
N PRO A 143 6.69 -8.49 10.86
CA PRO A 143 6.68 -9.91 11.21
C PRO A 143 5.58 -10.66 10.46
N ARG A 144 5.88 -11.87 9.97
CA ARG A 144 4.91 -12.69 9.22
C ARG A 144 3.64 -12.98 10.02
N GLU A 145 3.73 -13.24 11.32
CA GLU A 145 2.55 -13.45 12.18
C GLU A 145 1.58 -12.26 12.21
N ALA A 146 2.08 -11.03 12.07
CA ALA A 146 1.24 -9.84 12.03
C ALA A 146 0.43 -9.73 10.73
N VAL A 147 0.93 -10.35 9.65
CA VAL A 147 0.28 -10.41 8.34
C VAL A 147 -0.64 -11.64 8.22
N LEU A 148 -0.27 -12.79 8.81
CA LEU A 148 -1.03 -14.04 8.72
C LEU A 148 -2.42 -13.97 9.38
N ARG A 149 -2.65 -13.08 10.34
CA ARG A 149 -4.01 -12.82 10.89
C ARG A 149 -5.03 -12.39 9.82
N LEU A 150 -4.55 -11.98 8.64
CA LEU A 150 -5.37 -11.52 7.51
C LEU A 150 -5.62 -12.59 6.45
N ASP A 151 -4.86 -13.69 6.50
CA ASP A 151 -4.68 -14.62 5.40
C ASP A 151 -5.73 -15.74 5.47
N ALA A 152 -6.72 -15.64 4.58
CA ALA A 152 -7.77 -16.61 4.24
C ALA A 152 -8.63 -17.20 5.38
N GLY A 153 -8.06 -17.87 6.40
CA GLY A 153 -8.79 -18.60 7.43
C GLY A 153 -9.71 -17.74 8.28
N TYR A 154 -9.25 -16.55 8.70
CA TYR A 154 -10.06 -15.62 9.48
C TYR A 154 -11.18 -14.99 8.65
N LYS A 155 -10.91 -14.64 7.39
CA LYS A 155 -11.92 -14.07 6.48
C LYS A 155 -12.96 -15.11 6.05
N GLU A 156 -12.55 -16.35 5.85
CA GLU A 156 -13.45 -17.47 5.56
C GLU A 156 -14.37 -17.74 6.77
N GLN A 157 -13.83 -17.73 7.99
CA GLN A 157 -14.63 -17.84 9.21
C GLN A 157 -15.64 -16.69 9.34
N ILE A 158 -15.25 -15.44 9.04
CA ILE A 158 -16.17 -14.30 9.03
C ILE A 158 -17.24 -14.51 7.95
N ARG A 159 -16.88 -14.91 6.73
CA ARG A 159 -17.84 -15.19 5.65
C ARG A 159 -18.83 -16.28 6.03
N LEU A 160 -18.35 -17.40 6.57
CA LEU A 160 -19.20 -18.51 7.03
C LEU A 160 -20.13 -18.06 8.16
N SER A 161 -19.63 -17.28 9.12
CA SER A 161 -20.46 -16.74 10.20
C SER A 161 -21.55 -15.79 9.70
N PHE A 162 -21.25 -14.99 8.67
CA PHE A 162 -22.24 -14.13 8.01
C PHE A 162 -23.29 -14.96 7.26
N PHE A 163 -22.87 -15.97 6.48
CA PHE A 163 -23.80 -16.87 5.80
C PHE A 163 -24.74 -17.60 6.78
N LEU A 164 -24.23 -18.07 7.91
CA LEU A 164 -25.05 -18.71 8.95
C LEU A 164 -26.10 -17.76 9.53
N LYS A 165 -25.75 -16.50 9.81
CA LYS A 165 -26.71 -15.49 10.29
C LYS A 165 -27.81 -15.20 9.28
N VAL A 166 -27.46 -15.11 7.99
CA VAL A 166 -28.45 -14.90 6.91
C VAL A 166 -29.39 -16.09 6.80
N LEU A 167 -28.86 -17.32 6.89
CA LEU A 167 -29.68 -18.55 6.88
C LEU A 167 -30.63 -18.61 8.08
N GLU A 168 -30.18 -18.24 9.28
CA GLU A 168 -31.05 -18.17 10.46
C GLU A 168 -32.17 -17.14 10.31
N GLN A 169 -31.87 -15.95 9.75
CA GLN A 169 -32.87 -14.92 9.48
C GLN A 169 -33.89 -15.37 8.44
N TYR A 170 -33.43 -16.00 7.35
CA TYR A 170 -34.29 -16.56 6.32
C TYR A 170 -35.23 -17.63 6.88
N ASN A 171 -34.70 -18.55 7.69
CA ASN A 171 -35.50 -19.60 8.32
C ASN A 171 -36.52 -19.00 9.31
N LYS A 172 -36.16 -17.99 10.09
CA LYS A 172 -37.10 -17.29 10.98
C LYS A 172 -38.25 -16.59 10.23
N GLN A 173 -37.99 -16.06 9.04
CA GLN A 173 -39.01 -15.41 8.19
C GLN A 173 -39.88 -16.41 7.41
N ARG A 174 -39.40 -17.65 7.21
CA ARG A 174 -40.12 -18.67 6.45
C ARG A 174 -41.09 -19.52 7.30
N PHE A 175 -40.91 -19.53 8.61
CA PHE A 175 -41.75 -20.26 9.58
C PHE A 175 -42.56 -19.32 10.51
N SER A 176 -42.68 -18.04 10.14
CA SER A 176 -43.60 -17.05 10.70
C SER A 176 -44.73 -16.78 9.73
#